data_AF-A0A1E8BC98-F1
#
_entry.id   AF-A0A1E8BC98-F1
#
_cell.length_a   1.000
_cell.length_b   1.000
_cell.length_c   1.000
_cell.angle_alpha   90.00
_cell.angle_beta   90.00
_cell.angle_gamma   90.00
#
_symmetry.space_group_name_H-M   'P 1'
#
loop_
_entity.id
_entity.type
_entity.pdbx_description
1 polymer ?
#
loop_
_entity_poly.entity_id
_entity_poly.type
_entity_poly.pdbx_seq_one_letter_code
_entity_poly.pdbx_strand_id
1 'polypeptide(L)'
;MVVRKMQEEAKKQGKDYKIKAVDSELVKLEIKNADVVLIGPQVKYLFPAVEFLAKSHDIPVAIIEQRDYGMCDGVKVLKQAEHLVLA
;
A
#
# COMPACT_ATOMS: atom_id res chain seq x y z
N MET A 1 8.19 -8.21 5.87
CA MET A 1 7.82 -8.09 7.31
C MET A 1 6.65 -7.15 7.51
N VAL A 2 6.64 -5.95 6.90
CA VAL A 2 5.55 -4.95 7.02
C VAL A 2 4.16 -5.53 6.66
N VAL A 3 4.03 -6.23 5.52
CA VAL A 3 2.76 -6.85 5.10
C VAL A 3 2.16 -7.76 6.17
N ARG A 4 2.98 -8.61 6.79
CA ARG A 4 2.52 -9.55 7.83
C ARG A 4 1.99 -8.80 9.06
N LYS A 5 2.70 -7.75 9.49
CA LYS A 5 2.27 -6.88 10.60
C LYS A 5 0.95 -6.17 10.28
N MET A 6 0.77 -5.69 9.03
CA MET A 6 -0.48 -5.09 8.61
C MET A 6 -1.64 -6.10 8.59
N GLN A 7 -1.39 -7.33 8.11
CA GLN A 7 -2.40 -8.40 8.11
C GLN A 7 -2.81 -8.79 9.53
N GLU A 8 -1.85 -8.90 10.45
CA GLU A 8 -2.13 -9.15 11.87
C GLU A 8 -2.98 -8.03 12.47
N GLU A 9 -2.68 -6.78 12.15
CA GLU A 9 -3.44 -5.65 12.67
C GLU A 9 -4.85 -5.54 12.05
N ALA A 10 -4.98 -5.75 10.75
CA ALA A 10 -6.28 -5.83 10.08
C ALA A 10 -7.16 -6.91 10.73
N LYS A 11 -6.58 -8.10 10.98
CA LYS A 11 -7.25 -9.20 11.66
C LYS A 11 -7.64 -8.86 13.10
N LYS A 12 -6.77 -8.17 13.85
CA LYS A 12 -7.09 -7.67 15.21
C LYS A 12 -8.22 -6.66 15.22
N GLN A 13 -8.31 -5.81 14.20
CA GLN A 13 -9.39 -4.85 14.03
C GLN A 13 -10.67 -5.48 13.45
N GLY A 14 -10.68 -6.78 13.15
CA GLY A 14 -11.82 -7.47 12.53
C GLY A 14 -12.08 -7.04 11.09
N LYS A 15 -11.08 -6.49 10.40
CA LYS A 15 -11.18 -5.99 9.02
C LYS A 15 -10.67 -7.05 8.05
N ASP A 16 -11.48 -7.36 7.04
CA ASP A 16 -11.14 -8.35 6.00
C ASP A 16 -10.34 -7.69 4.88
N TYR A 17 -9.11 -7.26 5.19
CA TYR A 17 -8.22 -6.63 4.22
C TYR A 17 -7.27 -7.63 3.58
N LYS A 18 -7.21 -7.59 2.24
CA LYS A 18 -6.33 -8.44 1.44
C LYS A 18 -5.03 -7.73 1.11
N ILE A 19 -4.09 -7.79 2.04
CA ILE A 19 -2.80 -7.09 1.91
C ILE A 19 -1.79 -8.03 1.27
N LYS A 20 -1.22 -7.61 0.13
CA LYS A 20 -0.19 -8.36 -0.59
C LYS A 20 0.98 -7.43 -0.95
N ALA A 21 2.18 -7.98 -0.97
CA ALA A 21 3.32 -7.36 -1.63
C ALA A 21 3.52 -8.03 -2.98
N VAL A 22 3.68 -7.21 -4.02
CA VAL A 22 3.99 -7.63 -5.38
C VAL A 22 5.21 -6.86 -5.85
N ASP A 23 5.97 -7.44 -6.78
CA ASP A 23 7.08 -6.75 -7.41
C ASP A 23 6.61 -5.55 -8.23
N SER A 24 7.50 -4.57 -8.39
CA SER A 24 7.25 -3.35 -9.16
C SER A 24 6.80 -3.62 -10.59
N GLU A 25 7.28 -4.70 -11.21
CA GLU A 25 6.92 -5.10 -12.57
C GLU A 25 5.48 -5.65 -12.64
N LEU A 26 5.04 -6.36 -11.60
CA LEU A 26 3.70 -6.93 -11.47
C LEU A 26 2.65 -5.90 -11.05
N VAL A 27 3.06 -4.73 -10.54
CA VAL A 27 2.14 -3.70 -10.09
C VAL A 27 1.16 -3.29 -11.20
N LYS A 28 1.61 -3.24 -12.46
CA LYS A 28 0.75 -2.85 -13.60
C LYS A 28 -0.39 -3.84 -13.86
N LEU A 29 -0.19 -5.11 -13.48
CA LEU A 29 -1.17 -6.18 -13.63
C LEU A 29 -2.12 -6.23 -12.44
N GLU A 30 -1.58 -6.11 -11.22
CA GLU A 30 -2.36 -6.20 -9.97
C GLU A 30 -3.09 -4.91 -9.61
N ILE A 31 -2.64 -3.74 -10.08
CA ILE A 31 -3.25 -2.45 -9.72
C ILE A 31 -4.74 -2.41 -10.03
N LYS A 32 -5.19 -3.06 -11.09
CA LYS A 32 -6.61 -3.12 -11.47
C LYS A 32 -7.52 -3.80 -10.44
N ASN A 33 -6.94 -4.62 -9.56
CA ASN A 33 -7.64 -5.36 -8.50
C ASN A 33 -7.36 -4.79 -7.11
N ALA A 34 -6.67 -3.65 -7.02
CA ALA A 34 -6.29 -3.03 -5.75
C ALA A 34 -7.09 -1.75 -5.52
N ASP A 35 -7.61 -1.55 -4.31
CA ASP A 35 -8.26 -0.30 -3.91
C ASP A 35 -7.26 0.78 -3.50
N VAL A 36 -6.05 0.40 -3.08
CA VAL A 36 -4.96 1.29 -2.70
C VAL A 36 -3.63 0.69 -3.08
N VAL A 37 -2.70 1.54 -3.53
CA VAL A 37 -1.31 1.14 -3.71
C VAL A 37 -0.39 1.91 -2.76
N LEU A 38 0.38 1.15 -1.98
CA LEU A 38 1.43 1.69 -1.14
C LEU A 38 2.80 1.34 -1.71
N ILE A 39 3.65 2.36 -1.88
CA ILE A 39 4.98 2.22 -2.46
C ILE A 39 6.02 2.32 -1.34
N GLY A 40 6.89 1.31 -1.27
CA GLY A 40 8.02 1.33 -0.34
C GLY A 40 8.96 2.50 -0.64
N PRO A 41 9.53 3.15 0.40
CA PRO A 41 10.38 4.33 0.22
C PRO A 41 11.66 4.04 -0.59
N GLN A 42 12.11 2.78 -0.61
CA GLN A 42 13.24 2.31 -1.41
C GLN A 42 12.97 2.42 -2.92
N VAL A 43 11.71 2.32 -3.34
CA VAL A 43 11.28 2.35 -4.74
C VAL A 43 10.41 3.56 -5.06
N LYS A 44 10.57 4.65 -4.29
CA LYS A 44 9.82 5.91 -4.48
C LYS A 44 9.90 6.48 -5.90
N TYR A 45 10.97 6.19 -6.64
CA TYR A 45 11.14 6.63 -8.03
C TYR A 45 10.07 6.06 -8.97
N LEU A 46 9.43 4.95 -8.60
CA LEU A 46 8.32 4.35 -9.34
C LEU A 46 6.99 5.07 -9.12
N PHE A 47 6.89 5.89 -8.07
CA PHE A 47 5.66 6.61 -7.72
C PHE A 47 4.99 7.31 -8.90
N PRO A 48 5.66 8.18 -9.68
CA PRO A 48 5.01 8.85 -10.81
C PRO A 48 4.50 7.88 -11.88
N ALA A 49 5.20 6.75 -12.12
CA ALA A 49 4.78 5.76 -13.10
C ALA A 49 3.56 4.96 -12.61
N VAL A 50 3.53 4.60 -11.33
CA VAL A 50 2.42 3.87 -10.71
C VAL A 50 1.20 4.77 -10.53
N GLU A 51 1.39 6.00 -10.07
CA GLU A 51 0.34 7.01 -9.94
C GLU A 51 -0.35 7.25 -11.28
N PHE A 52 0.41 7.40 -12.37
CA PHE A 52 -0.17 7.57 -13.70
C PHE A 52 -1.08 6.40 -14.11
N LEU A 53 -0.67 5.16 -13.81
CA LEU A 53 -1.48 3.96 -14.07
C LEU A 53 -2.71 3.91 -13.16
N ALA A 54 -2.52 4.19 -11.86
CA ALA A 54 -3.56 4.16 -10.84
C ALA A 54 -4.65 5.21 -11.09
N LYS A 55 -4.26 6.38 -11.59
CA LYS A 55 -5.15 7.49 -11.93
C LYS A 55 -6.14 7.14 -13.02
N SER A 56 -5.83 6.17 -13.87
CA SER A 56 -6.78 5.66 -14.89
C SER A 56 -7.86 4.75 -14.28
N HIS A 57 -7.68 4.36 -13.02
CA HIS A 57 -8.54 3.46 -12.27
C HIS A 57 -9.11 4.12 -10.99
N ASP A 58 -8.89 5.43 -10.80
CA ASP A 58 -9.23 6.17 -9.57
C ASP A 58 -8.65 5.53 -8.28
N ILE A 59 -7.48 4.90 -8.40
CA ILE A 59 -6.82 4.26 -7.27
C ILE A 59 -5.82 5.23 -6.63
N PRO A 60 -5.94 5.52 -5.33
CA PRO A 60 -4.97 6.34 -4.63
C PRO A 60 -3.64 5.60 -4.45
N VAL A 61 -2.55 6.33 -4.68
CA VAL A 61 -1.18 5.84 -4.50
C VAL A 61 -0.48 6.72 -3.48
N ALA A 62 0.22 6.10 -2.52
CA ALA A 62 1.06 6.84 -1.58
C ALA A 62 2.38 6.13 -1.32
N ILE A 63 3.36 6.91 -0.90
CA ILE A 63 4.65 6.40 -0.45
C ILE A 63 4.54 6.11 1.05
N ILE A 64 4.99 4.93 1.46
CA ILE A 64 5.08 4.58 2.88
C ILE A 64 6.20 5.41 3.51
N GLU A 65 5.89 6.04 4.63
CA GLU A 65 6.85 6.81 5.42
C GLU A 65 8.09 5.95 5.76
N GLN A 66 9.30 6.49 5.51
CA GLN A 66 10.56 5.78 5.78
C GLN A 66 10.66 5.30 7.23
N ARG A 67 10.17 6.11 8.16
CA ARG A 67 10.16 5.79 9.58
C ARG A 67 9.29 4.57 9.87
N ASP A 68 8.07 4.55 9.35
CA ASP A 68 7.11 3.48 9.63
C ASP A 68 7.49 2.18 8.91
N TYR A 69 8.08 2.29 7.71
CA TYR A 69 8.67 1.15 7.01
C TYR A 69 9.87 0.57 7.77
N GLY A 70 10.78 1.43 8.26
CA GLY A 70 11.95 1.02 9.04
C GLY A 70 11.60 0.40 10.39
N MET A 71 10.56 0.91 11.06
CA MET A 71 10.03 0.34 12.30
C MET A 71 9.13 -0.88 12.07
N CYS A 72 8.85 -1.24 10.80
CA CYS A 72 7.89 -2.28 10.43
C CYS A 72 6.52 -2.10 11.12
N ASP A 73 6.07 -0.86 11.22
CA ASP A 73 4.89 -0.47 12.00
C ASP A 73 3.62 -0.65 11.17
N GLY A 74 3.14 -1.89 11.08
CA GLY A 74 1.98 -2.26 10.28
C GLY A 74 0.70 -1.51 10.64
N VAL A 75 0.59 -0.98 11.86
CA VAL A 75 -0.58 -0.21 12.32
C VAL A 75 -0.68 1.13 11.60
N LYS A 76 0.43 1.86 11.56
CA LYS A 76 0.50 3.15 10.90
C LYS A 76 0.39 3.02 9.39
N VAL A 77 1.10 2.05 8.81
CA VAL A 77 1.02 1.79 7.37
C VAL A 77 -0.40 1.40 6.97
N LEU A 78 -1.11 0.61 7.78
CA LEU A 78 -2.51 0.29 7.54
C LEU A 78 -3.40 1.53 7.64
N LYS A 79 -3.29 2.32 8.71
CA LYS A 79 -4.04 3.58 8.85
C LYS A 79 -3.81 4.53 7.68
N GLN A 80 -2.58 4.63 7.18
CA GLN A 80 -2.24 5.43 6.01
C GLN A 80 -2.98 4.94 4.77
N ALA A 81 -3.01 3.62 4.53
CA ALA A 81 -3.80 3.04 3.43
C ALA A 81 -5.30 3.35 3.59
N GLU A 82 -5.86 3.17 4.79
CA GLU A 82 -7.29 3.41 5.03
C GLU A 82 -7.68 4.87 4.82
N HIS A 83 -6.81 5.80 5.22
CA HIS A 83 -7.04 7.22 5.01
C HIS A 83 -7.03 7.62 3.52
N LEU A 84 -6.39 6.81 2.67
CA LEU A 84 -6.39 7.00 1.23
C LEU A 84 -7.65 6.44 0.56
N VAL A 85 -8.18 5.30 1.04
CA VAL A 85 -9.47 4.75 0.55
C VAL A 85 -10.63 5.71 0.82
N LEU A 86 -10.58 6.38 1.98
CA LEU A 86 -11.68 7.22 2.47
C LEU A 86 -11.65 8.65 1.92
N ALA A 87 -10.59 9.04 1.19
CA ALA A 87 -10.38 10.39 0.67
C ALA A 87 -10.82 10.49 -0.80
#